data_AF-A0A2E5RL09-F1
#
_entry.id   AF-A0A2E5RL09-F1
#
_cell.length_a   1.000
_cell.length_b   1.000
_cell.length_c   1.000
_cell.angle_alpha   90.00
_cell.angle_beta   90.00
_cell.angle_gamma   90.00
#
_symmetry.space_group_name_H-M   'P 1'
#
loop_
_entity.id
_entity.type
_entity.pdbx_description
1 polymer ?
#
loop_
_entity_poly.entity_id
_entity_poly.type
_entity_poly.pdbx_seq_one_letter_code
_entity_poly.pdbx_strand_id
1 'polypeptide(L)'
;MNNFKIPFFLLALFFVFRASAQLELDGDSEHAISYEVRNDSVLIYVDVFNDLSIDLDSDDNLDSGDDYVYLMFDFNSNGAIDLGGNQIDLFYTYDSTQSQGICNGHILSPSSINDCEGSTGGSASVELKATTNNTTPHVFYTFSIPKGELDFGNTGSLCGRISIKVHTGGTPLADEVSFPAQTVVEDYFVNPYNPIQLYPEAEIILPTGQVAPDQTPVAVCVGDTLKVDQVYPHYHWNGLSQEYFQLVRNDLADQYYFKISDENCIYTDTVNVQLLDEKLCEGAYVFPNIVVPNSDGINDVFQLMIGQELLNQDWKGSKLRIFNRWGLNVFGSKVDDSYPIWHLRLENGRLVSPGTYYYTYITPGDNPRRIHGFFTVLHGE
;
A
#
# COMPACT_ATOMS: atom_id res chain seq x y z
N MET A 1 -58.57 12.85 10.24
CA MET A 1 -57.50 11.86 10.51
C MET A 1 -56.70 11.72 9.22
N ASN A 2 -55.66 12.55 9.04
CA ASN A 2 -54.79 12.51 7.87
C ASN A 2 -53.56 11.69 8.23
N ASN A 3 -53.40 10.54 7.58
CA ASN A 3 -52.23 9.68 7.70
C ASN A 3 -51.09 10.27 6.86
N PHE A 4 -50.09 10.83 7.53
CA PHE A 4 -48.81 11.20 6.96
C PHE A 4 -47.94 9.94 6.89
N LYS A 5 -47.65 9.45 5.68
CA LYS A 5 -46.65 8.39 5.46
C LYS A 5 -45.31 9.06 5.13
N ILE A 6 -44.32 8.86 6.00
CA ILE A 6 -42.93 9.25 5.77
C ILE A 6 -42.29 8.19 4.87
N PRO A 7 -41.62 8.54 3.75
CA PRO A 7 -40.89 7.57 2.96
C PRO A 7 -39.55 7.29 3.65
N PHE A 8 -39.31 6.01 3.92
CA PHE A 8 -38.03 5.50 4.40
C PHE A 8 -37.08 5.45 3.19
N PHE A 9 -36.17 6.42 3.09
CA PHE A 9 -35.12 6.40 2.06
C PHE A 9 -34.05 5.40 2.52
N LEU A 10 -34.02 4.23 1.88
CA LEU A 10 -32.95 3.26 2.06
C LEU A 10 -31.70 3.84 1.39
N LEU A 11 -30.75 4.34 2.18
CA LEU A 11 -29.42 4.70 1.70
C LEU A 11 -28.65 3.40 1.44
N ALA A 12 -28.65 2.94 0.18
CA ALA A 12 -27.79 1.83 -0.22
C ALA A 12 -26.34 2.35 -0.25
N LEU A 13 -25.54 2.01 0.77
CA LEU A 13 -24.09 2.09 0.68
C LEU A 13 -23.64 1.07 -0.38
N PHE A 14 -23.40 1.55 -1.60
CA PHE A 14 -22.64 0.79 -2.58
C PHE A 14 -21.17 0.85 -2.17
N PHE A 15 -20.71 -0.16 -1.43
CA PHE A 15 -19.29 -0.49 -1.44
C PHE A 15 -18.98 -1.07 -2.82
N VAL A 16 -18.36 -0.26 -3.68
CA VAL A 16 -17.72 -0.76 -4.89
C VAL A 16 -16.44 -1.44 -4.42
N PHE A 17 -16.50 -2.74 -4.13
CA PHE A 17 -15.30 -3.55 -4.08
C PHE A 17 -14.84 -3.73 -5.52
N ARG A 18 -13.79 -3.02 -5.94
CA ARG A 18 -13.02 -3.46 -7.11
C ARG A 18 -12.37 -4.79 -6.72
N ALA A 19 -12.59 -5.81 -7.55
CA ALA A 19 -11.80 -7.03 -7.48
C ALA A 19 -10.35 -6.64 -7.80
N SER A 20 -9.40 -7.10 -6.98
CA SER A 20 -7.98 -6.99 -7.29
C SER A 20 -7.73 -7.60 -8.67
N ALA A 21 -7.11 -6.84 -9.56
CA ALA A 21 -6.87 -7.26 -10.94
C ALA A 21 -5.61 -8.13 -10.99
N GLN A 22 -5.76 -9.34 -11.53
CA GLN A 22 -4.63 -10.20 -11.85
C GLN A 22 -3.78 -9.52 -12.93
N LEU A 23 -2.50 -9.29 -12.63
CA LEU A 23 -1.52 -8.63 -13.49
C LEU A 23 -0.79 -9.67 -14.34
N GLU A 24 -0.68 -9.43 -15.64
CA GLU A 24 0.12 -10.27 -16.54
C GLU A 24 1.61 -10.06 -16.26
N LEU A 25 2.36 -11.15 -16.11
CA LEU A 25 3.82 -11.12 -15.95
C LEU A 25 4.51 -11.42 -17.27
N ASP A 26 4.14 -12.53 -17.91
CA ASP A 26 4.66 -12.98 -19.20
C ASP A 26 3.71 -14.02 -19.79
N GLY A 27 3.81 -14.29 -21.09
CA GLY A 27 3.02 -15.32 -21.73
C GLY A 27 3.37 -15.52 -23.20
N ASP A 28 3.08 -16.72 -23.70
CA ASP A 28 3.21 -17.09 -25.10
C ASP A 28 2.04 -18.00 -25.55
N SER A 29 2.23 -18.78 -26.61
CA SER A 29 1.20 -19.70 -27.10
C SER A 29 1.01 -20.95 -26.23
N GLU A 30 1.93 -21.22 -25.30
CA GLU A 30 1.98 -22.43 -24.48
C GLU A 30 1.85 -22.11 -22.99
N HIS A 31 2.18 -20.90 -22.57
CA HIS A 31 2.19 -20.46 -21.17
C HIS A 31 1.46 -19.13 -20.98
N ALA A 32 0.86 -18.95 -19.81
CA ALA A 32 0.52 -17.63 -19.30
C ALA A 32 0.87 -17.53 -17.82
N ILE A 33 1.62 -16.49 -17.48
CA ILE A 33 2.03 -16.21 -16.12
C ILE A 33 1.47 -14.87 -15.69
N SER A 34 0.90 -14.87 -14.51
CA SER A 34 0.28 -13.70 -13.93
C SER A 34 0.35 -13.75 -12.42
N TYR A 35 0.12 -12.62 -11.78
CA TYR A 35 0.19 -12.52 -10.34
C TYR A 35 -0.81 -11.52 -9.79
N GLU A 36 -1.05 -11.58 -8.50
CA GLU A 36 -1.94 -10.70 -7.77
C GLU A 36 -1.35 -10.42 -6.39
N VAL A 37 -1.38 -9.16 -5.96
CA VAL A 37 -1.00 -8.81 -4.58
C VAL A 37 -2.26 -8.82 -3.72
N ARG A 38 -2.27 -9.61 -2.65
CA ARG A 38 -3.38 -9.69 -1.68
C ARG A 38 -2.88 -9.47 -0.26
N ASN A 39 -3.23 -8.35 0.34
CA ASN A 39 -2.89 -7.99 1.72
C ASN A 39 -1.39 -8.22 2.03
N ASP A 40 -1.06 -9.39 2.57
CA ASP A 40 0.27 -9.80 3.03
C ASP A 40 0.92 -10.91 2.17
N SER A 41 0.37 -11.23 0.99
CA SER A 41 0.90 -12.27 0.10
C SER A 41 0.87 -11.85 -1.37
N VAL A 42 1.83 -12.38 -2.14
CA VAL A 42 1.83 -12.34 -3.60
C VAL A 42 1.37 -13.71 -4.10
N LEU A 43 0.29 -13.73 -4.86
CA LEU A 43 -0.21 -14.94 -5.51
C LEU A 43 0.34 -14.95 -6.94
N ILE A 44 0.99 -16.04 -7.35
CA ILE A 44 1.52 -16.23 -8.69
C ILE A 44 0.81 -17.43 -9.31
N TYR A 45 0.34 -17.25 -10.53
CA TYR A 45 -0.40 -18.23 -11.32
C TYR A 45 0.39 -18.57 -12.57
N VAL A 46 0.52 -19.86 -12.86
CA VAL A 46 1.21 -20.37 -14.05
C VAL A 46 0.28 -21.33 -14.77
N ASP A 47 -0.22 -20.90 -15.93
CA ASP A 47 -0.96 -21.73 -16.88
C ASP A 47 0.05 -22.42 -17.83
N VAL A 48 -0.07 -23.74 -18.01
CA VAL A 48 0.70 -24.55 -18.98
C VAL A 48 -0.27 -25.22 -19.95
N PHE A 49 -0.62 -24.54 -21.05
CA PHE A 49 -1.82 -24.80 -21.86
C PHE A 49 -1.90 -26.15 -22.57
N ASN A 50 -0.75 -26.70 -22.98
CA ASN A 50 -0.69 -27.94 -23.76
C ASN A 50 -0.35 -29.15 -22.91
N ASP A 51 -0.27 -28.95 -21.60
CA ASP A 51 -0.03 -30.00 -20.64
C ASP A 51 -1.34 -30.43 -19.96
N LEU A 52 -1.70 -31.70 -20.14
CA LEU A 52 -3.01 -32.25 -19.80
C LEU A 52 -2.92 -33.38 -18.76
N SER A 53 -1.71 -33.69 -18.28
CA SER A 53 -1.43 -34.61 -17.18
C SER A 53 -0.68 -33.85 -16.10
N ILE A 54 -0.85 -34.28 -14.84
CA ILE A 54 0.05 -33.84 -13.78
C ILE A 54 0.99 -35.00 -13.57
N ASP A 55 2.20 -34.86 -14.09
CA ASP A 55 3.28 -35.83 -14.03
C ASP A 55 4.17 -35.44 -12.85
N LEU A 56 3.81 -35.91 -11.65
CA LEU A 56 4.61 -35.72 -10.44
C LEU A 56 4.99 -37.08 -9.89
N ASP A 57 6.25 -37.25 -9.53
CA ASP A 57 6.65 -38.28 -8.61
C ASP A 57 6.96 -37.73 -7.20
N SER A 58 7.33 -38.63 -6.28
CA SER A 58 7.47 -38.33 -4.85
C SER A 58 8.83 -38.79 -4.33
N ASP A 59 9.84 -38.79 -5.20
CA ASP A 59 11.17 -39.29 -4.88
C ASP A 59 12.19 -38.19 -4.53
N ASP A 60 11.70 -36.94 -4.39
CA ASP A 60 12.46 -35.72 -4.10
C ASP A 60 13.50 -35.36 -5.19
N ASN A 61 13.44 -35.99 -6.38
CA ASN A 61 14.37 -35.78 -7.47
C ASN A 61 13.64 -35.41 -8.77
N LEU A 62 13.56 -34.11 -9.05
CA LEU A 62 12.97 -33.59 -10.29
C LEU A 62 13.76 -34.04 -11.53
N ASP A 63 13.20 -34.95 -12.31
CA ASP A 63 13.78 -35.44 -13.55
C ASP A 63 12.96 -35.05 -14.79
N SER A 64 13.36 -35.54 -15.97
CA SER A 64 12.69 -35.22 -17.24
C SER A 64 11.24 -35.74 -17.32
N GLY A 65 10.83 -36.61 -16.40
CA GLY A 65 9.48 -37.13 -16.27
C GLY A 65 8.55 -36.26 -15.45
N ASP A 66 9.06 -35.27 -14.71
CA ASP A 66 8.27 -34.49 -13.76
C ASP A 66 7.87 -33.11 -14.28
N ASP A 67 6.66 -32.67 -13.98
CA ASP A 67 6.25 -31.28 -14.08
C ASP A 67 6.80 -30.50 -12.89
N TYR A 68 7.45 -29.38 -13.15
CA TYR A 68 7.87 -28.49 -12.08
C TYR A 68 7.95 -27.04 -12.51
N VAL A 69 7.77 -26.17 -11.52
CA VAL A 69 7.93 -24.72 -11.67
C VAL A 69 8.88 -24.21 -10.59
N TYR A 70 9.90 -23.47 -11.01
CA TYR A 70 10.75 -22.69 -10.09
C TYR A 70 10.44 -21.22 -10.23
N LEU A 71 10.05 -20.60 -9.12
CA LEU A 71 9.98 -19.15 -8.96
C LEU A 71 11.27 -18.70 -8.28
N MET A 72 12.07 -17.87 -8.93
CA MET A 72 13.38 -17.43 -8.43
C MET A 72 13.37 -15.91 -8.28
N PHE A 73 13.79 -15.40 -7.14
CA PHE A 73 13.76 -13.98 -6.83
C PHE A 73 15.17 -13.41 -6.69
N ASP A 74 15.54 -12.45 -7.55
CA ASP A 74 16.78 -11.66 -7.46
C ASP A 74 16.58 -10.57 -6.40
N PHE A 75 17.20 -10.78 -5.23
CA PHE A 75 17.13 -9.88 -4.09
C PHE A 75 18.36 -8.99 -3.98
N ASN A 76 19.52 -9.50 -4.37
CA ASN A 76 20.75 -8.72 -4.30
C ASN A 76 20.81 -7.61 -5.38
N SER A 77 19.81 -7.58 -6.28
CA SER A 77 19.60 -6.56 -7.33
C SER A 77 20.74 -6.45 -8.34
N ASN A 78 21.65 -7.44 -8.38
CA ASN A 78 22.80 -7.43 -9.29
C ASN A 78 22.42 -7.82 -10.74
N GLY A 79 21.15 -8.21 -10.97
CA GLY A 79 20.63 -8.58 -12.28
C GLY A 79 20.94 -10.02 -12.68
N ALA A 80 21.38 -10.85 -11.75
CA ALA A 80 21.67 -12.27 -11.90
C ALA A 80 21.10 -13.06 -10.72
N ILE A 81 20.77 -14.32 -10.97
CA ILE A 81 20.26 -15.25 -9.97
C ILE A 81 21.45 -15.96 -9.31
N ASP A 82 21.93 -15.44 -8.17
CA ASP A 82 23.16 -15.89 -7.50
C ASP A 82 23.30 -15.48 -6.00
N LEU A 83 24.46 -15.79 -5.40
CA LEU A 83 24.84 -15.38 -4.03
C LEU A 83 25.43 -13.96 -3.94
N GLY A 84 25.17 -13.08 -4.89
CA GLY A 84 25.83 -11.79 -5.02
C GLY A 84 25.76 -10.90 -3.77
N GLY A 85 26.92 -10.41 -3.30
CA GLY A 85 26.99 -9.42 -2.22
C GLY A 85 26.81 -10.01 -0.82
N ASN A 86 25.98 -9.36 0.03
CA ASN A 86 25.66 -9.80 1.39
C ASN A 86 24.26 -10.44 1.51
N GLN A 87 23.55 -10.57 0.39
CA GLN A 87 22.18 -11.07 0.31
C GLN A 87 22.15 -12.31 -0.59
N ILE A 88 21.17 -13.18 -0.36
CA ILE A 88 21.03 -14.46 -1.05
C ILE A 88 19.67 -14.47 -1.75
N ASP A 89 19.67 -14.87 -3.02
CA ASP A 89 18.44 -15.01 -3.81
C ASP A 89 17.62 -16.22 -3.36
N LEU A 90 16.31 -16.15 -3.58
CA LEU A 90 15.36 -17.16 -3.11
C LEU A 90 14.78 -17.96 -4.26
N PHE A 91 14.44 -19.21 -3.99
CA PHE A 91 13.57 -19.99 -4.88
C PHE A 91 12.35 -20.54 -4.15
N TYR A 92 11.29 -20.78 -4.91
CA TYR A 92 10.09 -21.49 -4.51
C TYR A 92 9.70 -22.50 -5.58
N THR A 93 9.24 -23.67 -5.17
CA THR A 93 8.71 -24.70 -6.08
C THR A 93 7.57 -25.47 -5.42
N TYR A 94 6.74 -26.11 -6.22
CA TYR A 94 5.71 -27.01 -5.72
C TYR A 94 6.36 -28.31 -5.27
N ASP A 95 6.03 -28.78 -4.09
CA ASP A 95 6.50 -30.06 -3.56
C ASP A 95 5.39 -30.71 -2.74
N SER A 96 4.86 -31.82 -3.26
CA SER A 96 3.74 -32.55 -2.67
C SER A 96 4.08 -33.23 -1.33
N THR A 97 5.36 -33.41 -1.01
CA THR A 97 5.81 -33.96 0.27
C THR A 97 5.73 -32.93 1.41
N GLN A 98 5.67 -31.64 1.07
CA GLN A 98 5.56 -30.55 2.04
C GLN A 98 4.13 -30.35 2.53
N SER A 99 3.99 -29.95 3.79
CA SER A 99 2.68 -29.77 4.45
C SER A 99 1.75 -28.75 3.78
N GLN A 100 2.30 -27.78 3.05
CA GLN A 100 1.56 -26.74 2.31
C GLN A 100 1.79 -26.82 0.79
N GLY A 101 2.34 -27.93 0.30
CA GLY A 101 2.62 -28.13 -1.11
C GLY A 101 3.73 -27.23 -1.68
N ILE A 102 4.47 -26.51 -0.83
CA ILE A 102 5.50 -25.55 -1.26
C ILE A 102 6.83 -25.86 -0.59
N CYS A 103 7.86 -25.87 -1.41
CA CYS A 103 9.25 -25.88 -1.00
C CYS A 103 9.88 -24.52 -1.29
N ASN A 104 10.74 -24.03 -0.41
CA ASN A 104 11.53 -22.83 -0.63
C ASN A 104 12.94 -22.99 -0.06
N GLY A 105 13.82 -22.08 -0.48
CA GLY A 105 15.19 -22.02 -0.01
C GLY A 105 16.00 -20.94 -0.70
N HIS A 106 17.31 -21.14 -0.68
CA HIS A 106 18.33 -20.22 -1.11
C HIS A 106 19.02 -20.71 -2.39
N ILE A 107 19.33 -19.78 -3.28
CA ILE A 107 20.12 -20.03 -4.48
C ILE A 107 21.59 -19.84 -4.14
N LEU A 108 22.37 -20.92 -4.21
CA LEU A 108 23.79 -20.98 -3.82
C LEU A 108 24.74 -20.69 -4.98
N SER A 109 24.28 -20.91 -6.21
CA SER A 109 24.96 -20.50 -7.43
C SER A 109 23.94 -20.49 -8.56
N PRO A 110 24.30 -20.00 -9.76
CA PRO A 110 23.46 -20.20 -10.93
C PRO A 110 23.12 -21.67 -11.22
N SER A 111 23.74 -22.66 -10.59
CA SER A 111 23.44 -24.09 -10.84
C SER A 111 23.13 -24.89 -9.58
N SER A 112 22.95 -24.23 -8.44
CA SER A 112 22.71 -24.94 -7.19
C SER A 112 21.83 -24.15 -6.23
N ILE A 113 20.98 -24.90 -5.54
CA ILE A 113 20.11 -24.46 -4.46
C ILE A 113 20.44 -25.25 -3.20
N ASN A 114 20.02 -24.75 -2.04
CA ASN A 114 20.04 -25.57 -0.81
C ASN A 114 18.93 -26.61 -0.83
N ASP A 115 18.96 -27.50 0.16
CA ASP A 115 17.88 -28.45 0.42
C ASP A 115 16.60 -27.70 0.82
N CYS A 116 15.46 -28.34 0.61
CA CYS A 116 14.16 -27.79 0.93
C CYS A 116 14.02 -27.42 2.42
N GLU A 117 13.74 -26.14 2.73
CA GLU A 117 13.57 -25.66 4.11
C GLU A 117 12.08 -25.56 4.53
N GLY A 118 11.18 -25.43 3.55
CA GLY A 118 9.73 -25.27 3.74
C GLY A 118 9.33 -23.83 4.11
N SER A 119 8.25 -23.31 3.51
CA SER A 119 7.84 -21.90 3.71
C SER A 119 7.19 -21.66 5.09
N THR A 120 7.40 -20.47 5.66
CA THR A 120 6.89 -20.09 6.99
C THR A 120 5.42 -19.66 7.00
N GLY A 121 4.85 -19.42 5.82
CA GLY A 121 3.41 -19.14 5.67
C GLY A 121 2.87 -19.25 4.24
N GLY A 122 3.71 -19.66 3.28
CA GLY A 122 3.32 -19.85 1.90
C GLY A 122 2.66 -21.20 1.64
N SER A 123 2.01 -21.29 0.48
CA SER A 123 1.42 -22.53 -0.03
C SER A 123 1.54 -22.60 -1.53
N ALA A 124 1.53 -23.81 -2.06
CA ALA A 124 1.41 -24.03 -3.50
C ALA A 124 0.49 -25.21 -3.80
N SER A 125 -0.15 -25.15 -4.96
CA SER A 125 -1.04 -26.20 -5.44
C SER A 125 -0.94 -26.31 -6.95
N VAL A 126 -1.10 -27.52 -7.46
CA VAL A 126 -1.24 -27.81 -8.88
C VAL A 126 -2.54 -28.55 -9.14
N GLU A 127 -3.24 -28.19 -10.21
CA GLU A 127 -4.51 -28.79 -10.60
C GLU A 127 -4.70 -28.75 -12.12
N LEU A 128 -5.50 -29.69 -12.66
CA LEU A 128 -5.96 -29.64 -14.05
C LEU A 128 -7.25 -28.83 -14.12
N LYS A 129 -7.21 -27.65 -14.75
CA LYS A 129 -8.41 -26.80 -14.85
C LYS A 129 -8.43 -25.91 -16.07
N ALA A 130 -9.62 -25.44 -16.42
CA ALA A 130 -9.80 -24.37 -17.39
C ALA A 130 -9.68 -23.01 -16.69
N THR A 131 -9.10 -22.03 -17.39
CA THR A 131 -8.87 -20.67 -16.90
C THR A 131 -9.50 -19.64 -17.83
N THR A 132 -9.35 -18.36 -17.50
CA THR A 132 -9.72 -17.26 -18.41
C THR A 132 -8.82 -17.21 -19.64
N ASN A 133 -7.61 -17.76 -19.55
CA ASN A 133 -6.62 -17.76 -20.62
C ASN A 133 -6.84 -18.93 -21.59
N ASN A 134 -7.25 -20.10 -21.07
CA ASN A 134 -7.56 -21.26 -21.90
C ASN A 134 -8.73 -22.08 -21.33
N THR A 135 -9.70 -22.37 -22.19
CA THR A 135 -10.92 -23.11 -21.83
C THR A 135 -10.74 -24.63 -21.81
N THR A 136 -9.64 -25.15 -22.36
CA THR A 136 -9.26 -26.56 -22.23
C THR A 136 -8.61 -26.78 -20.87
N PRO A 137 -9.03 -27.76 -20.06
CA PRO A 137 -8.35 -28.07 -18.82
C PRO A 137 -6.89 -28.42 -19.05
N HIS A 138 -5.99 -27.77 -18.34
CA HIS A 138 -4.55 -27.90 -18.48
C HIS A 138 -3.88 -27.75 -17.11
N VAL A 139 -2.57 -28.03 -17.02
CA VAL A 139 -1.82 -27.90 -15.75
C VAL A 139 -1.76 -26.44 -15.32
N PHE A 140 -2.19 -26.20 -14.08
CA PHE A 140 -2.27 -24.87 -13.49
C PHE A 140 -1.66 -24.87 -12.10
N TYR A 141 -0.59 -24.09 -11.94
CA TYR A 141 0.05 -23.87 -10.63
C TYR A 141 -0.46 -22.59 -9.98
N THR A 142 -0.64 -22.64 -8.67
CA THR A 142 -0.84 -21.47 -7.82
C THR A 142 0.20 -21.48 -6.71
N PHE A 143 0.92 -20.37 -6.58
CA PHE A 143 1.83 -20.11 -5.48
C PHE A 143 1.28 -18.93 -4.67
N SER A 144 1.28 -19.04 -3.35
CA SER A 144 0.97 -17.94 -2.43
C SER A 144 2.20 -17.71 -1.56
N ILE A 145 2.94 -16.64 -1.83
CA ILE A 145 4.19 -16.33 -1.14
C ILE A 145 3.94 -15.18 -0.17
N PRO A 146 4.23 -15.33 1.14
CA PRO A 146 4.11 -14.23 2.08
C PRO A 146 5.06 -13.11 1.71
N LYS A 147 4.55 -11.89 1.69
CA LYS A 147 5.34 -10.68 1.43
C LYS A 147 6.53 -10.54 2.37
N GLY A 148 6.37 -10.93 3.63
CA GLY A 148 7.46 -10.90 4.61
C GLY A 148 8.63 -11.83 4.25
N GLU A 149 8.38 -12.92 3.53
CA GLU A 149 9.43 -13.79 2.96
C GLU A 149 10.07 -13.18 1.71
N LEU A 150 9.49 -12.12 1.16
CA LEU A 150 10.05 -11.33 0.07
C LEU A 150 10.61 -9.98 0.57
N ASP A 151 10.74 -9.78 1.89
CA ASP A 151 11.26 -8.56 2.51
C ASP A 151 12.43 -8.88 3.47
N PHE A 152 13.45 -9.58 2.95
CA PHE A 152 14.66 -9.95 3.71
C PHE A 152 15.61 -8.75 3.89
N GLY A 153 15.26 -7.90 4.83
CA GLY A 153 16.04 -6.73 5.20
C GLY A 153 15.25 -5.65 5.92
N ASN A 154 13.92 -5.79 6.02
CA ASN A 154 13.02 -4.74 6.49
C ASN A 154 13.28 -3.42 5.74
N THR A 155 13.65 -3.50 4.47
CA THR A 155 13.95 -2.33 3.64
C THR A 155 12.68 -1.74 3.06
N GLY A 156 11.54 -2.42 3.20
CA GLY A 156 10.28 -1.95 2.64
C GLY A 156 10.30 -1.93 1.12
N SER A 157 10.89 -2.96 0.51
CA SER A 157 10.96 -3.09 -0.95
C SER A 157 9.57 -3.04 -1.56
N LEU A 158 9.37 -2.22 -2.58
CA LEU A 158 8.09 -2.03 -3.26
C LEU A 158 7.85 -3.10 -4.33
N CYS A 159 8.92 -3.66 -4.87
CA CYS A 159 8.87 -4.71 -5.87
C CYS A 159 10.00 -5.72 -5.68
N GLY A 160 9.83 -6.91 -6.24
CA GLY A 160 10.87 -7.92 -6.41
C GLY A 160 11.15 -8.15 -7.89
N ARG A 161 12.31 -8.71 -8.18
CA ARG A 161 12.66 -9.21 -9.52
C ARG A 161 12.47 -10.71 -9.53
N ILE A 162 11.67 -11.21 -10.46
CA ILE A 162 11.35 -12.63 -10.55
C ILE A 162 11.85 -13.22 -11.87
N SER A 163 12.43 -14.41 -11.77
CA SER A 163 12.62 -15.32 -12.89
C SER A 163 11.77 -16.55 -12.68
N ILE A 164 11.25 -17.13 -13.75
CA ILE A 164 10.41 -18.32 -13.66
C ILE A 164 10.91 -19.34 -14.68
N LYS A 165 11.05 -20.58 -14.23
CA LYS A 165 11.34 -21.73 -15.07
C LYS A 165 10.16 -22.70 -14.97
N VAL A 166 9.68 -23.14 -16.12
CA VAL A 166 8.61 -24.14 -16.24
C VAL A 166 9.18 -25.34 -16.99
N HIS A 167 8.87 -26.54 -16.51
CA HIS A 167 9.19 -27.80 -17.17
C HIS A 167 7.94 -28.68 -17.19
N THR A 168 7.75 -29.37 -18.32
CA THR A 168 6.65 -30.31 -18.55
C THR A 168 7.21 -31.71 -18.67
N GLY A 169 6.62 -32.66 -17.94
CA GLY A 169 6.99 -34.05 -17.91
C GLY A 169 7.03 -34.67 -19.32
N GLY A 170 8.10 -35.40 -19.58
CA GLY A 170 8.35 -36.05 -20.86
C GLY A 170 9.12 -35.21 -21.88
N THR A 171 9.48 -33.96 -21.57
CA THR A 171 10.43 -33.19 -22.38
C THR A 171 11.88 -33.44 -21.92
N PRO A 172 12.88 -33.38 -22.83
CA PRO A 172 14.28 -33.58 -22.44
C PRO A 172 14.79 -32.43 -21.57
N LEU A 173 15.39 -32.75 -20.41
CA LEU A 173 16.17 -31.79 -19.65
C LEU A 173 17.49 -31.45 -20.35
N ALA A 174 17.93 -30.19 -20.24
CA ALA A 174 19.29 -29.82 -20.62
C ALA A 174 20.32 -30.59 -19.77
N ASP A 175 21.45 -30.97 -20.38
CA ASP A 175 22.51 -31.78 -19.73
C ASP A 175 23.18 -31.10 -18.52
N GLU A 176 22.89 -29.82 -18.25
CA GLU A 176 23.32 -29.12 -17.04
C GLU A 176 22.10 -28.55 -16.29
N VAL A 177 22.01 -28.85 -14.99
CA VAL A 177 21.14 -28.16 -14.03
C VAL A 177 21.69 -26.76 -13.82
N SER A 178 21.60 -25.91 -14.84
CA SER A 178 21.86 -24.48 -14.68
C SER A 178 20.50 -23.79 -14.50
N PHE A 179 20.26 -23.23 -13.33
CA PHE A 179 19.45 -22.02 -13.25
C PHE A 179 20.16 -20.97 -14.13
N PRO A 180 19.45 -20.19 -14.95
CA PRO A 180 19.94 -19.93 -16.29
C PRO A 180 21.24 -19.11 -16.38
N ALA A 181 22.13 -19.57 -17.26
CA ALA A 181 22.98 -18.70 -18.08
C ALA A 181 22.34 -18.54 -19.47
N GLN A 182 21.27 -17.72 -19.60
CA GLN A 182 20.60 -17.12 -20.78
C GLN A 182 20.58 -17.81 -22.18
N THR A 183 21.15 -19.00 -22.41
CA THR A 183 21.64 -19.35 -23.76
C THR A 183 21.56 -20.81 -24.19
N VAL A 184 20.99 -21.73 -23.40
CA VAL A 184 20.94 -23.14 -23.85
C VAL A 184 19.57 -23.76 -23.54
N VAL A 185 18.78 -23.92 -24.61
CA VAL A 185 17.63 -24.83 -24.78
C VAL A 185 16.85 -25.09 -23.49
N GLU A 186 16.01 -24.13 -23.08
CA GLU A 186 15.01 -24.32 -22.03
C GLU A 186 13.61 -24.21 -22.65
N ASP A 187 12.65 -24.95 -22.09
CA ASP A 187 11.28 -25.02 -22.64
C ASP A 187 10.47 -23.74 -22.36
N TYR A 188 10.60 -23.08 -21.21
CA TYR A 188 10.12 -21.71 -21.01
C TYR A 188 10.82 -20.99 -19.83
N PHE A 189 11.29 -19.76 -20.08
CA PHE A 189 12.02 -18.97 -19.09
C PHE A 189 11.63 -17.48 -19.10
N VAL A 190 11.26 -16.97 -17.92
CA VAL A 190 11.04 -15.55 -17.65
C VAL A 190 12.32 -14.95 -17.04
N ASN A 191 12.85 -13.90 -17.66
CA ASN A 191 14.11 -13.24 -17.28
C ASN A 191 14.05 -12.53 -15.90
N PRO A 192 15.16 -12.48 -15.12
CA PRO A 192 15.26 -11.74 -13.86
C PRO A 192 14.92 -10.23 -13.93
N TYR A 193 14.82 -9.61 -15.10
CA TYR A 193 14.44 -8.21 -15.20
C TYR A 193 12.92 -7.96 -15.09
N ASN A 194 12.09 -8.98 -14.87
CA ASN A 194 10.66 -8.81 -14.72
C ASN A 194 10.30 -8.39 -13.28
N PRO A 195 9.78 -7.16 -13.08
CA PRO A 195 9.39 -6.69 -11.76
C PRO A 195 8.01 -7.25 -11.39
N ILE A 196 7.87 -7.75 -10.17
CA ILE A 196 6.57 -7.99 -9.51
C ILE A 196 6.35 -6.98 -8.40
N GLN A 197 5.13 -6.45 -8.30
CA GLN A 197 4.78 -5.57 -7.19
C GLN A 197 4.64 -6.39 -5.89
N LEU A 198 5.13 -5.85 -4.78
CA LEU A 198 4.91 -6.41 -3.42
C LEU A 198 3.78 -5.70 -2.67
N TYR A 199 3.32 -4.57 -3.20
CA TYR A 199 2.17 -3.80 -2.71
C TYR A 199 1.23 -3.56 -3.91
N PRO A 200 -0.10 -3.51 -3.70
CA PRO A 200 -0.99 -3.07 -4.77
C PRO A 200 -0.72 -1.60 -5.11
N GLU A 201 -1.09 -1.21 -6.32
CA GLU A 201 -0.98 0.17 -6.79
C GLU A 201 -1.70 1.12 -5.84
N ALA A 202 -1.06 2.24 -5.53
CA ALA A 202 -1.61 3.23 -4.60
C ALA A 202 -2.78 3.97 -5.22
N GLU A 203 -3.90 4.01 -4.50
CA GLU A 203 -5.08 4.76 -4.90
C GLU A 203 -5.22 6.01 -4.03
N ILE A 204 -5.27 7.19 -4.66
CA ILE A 204 -5.52 8.43 -3.93
C ILE A 204 -6.98 8.47 -3.44
N ILE A 205 -7.17 8.68 -2.14
CA ILE A 205 -8.47 8.81 -1.48
C ILE A 205 -8.78 10.29 -1.23
N LEU A 206 -9.97 10.70 -1.70
CA LEU A 206 -10.51 12.05 -1.56
C LEU A 206 -11.03 12.32 -0.14
N PRO A 207 -11.26 13.59 0.25
CA PRO A 207 -11.87 13.93 1.54
C PRO A 207 -13.25 13.30 1.77
N THR A 208 -13.96 12.99 0.68
CA THR A 208 -15.24 12.28 0.69
C THR A 208 -15.12 10.80 1.07
N GLY A 209 -13.91 10.26 1.13
CA GLY A 209 -13.62 8.84 1.33
C GLY A 209 -13.71 7.99 0.06
N GLN A 210 -13.92 8.61 -1.10
CA GLN A 210 -13.94 7.92 -2.39
C GLN A 210 -12.55 7.91 -3.02
N VAL A 211 -12.24 6.87 -3.80
CA VAL A 211 -11.06 6.83 -4.65
C VAL A 211 -11.14 7.94 -5.70
N ALA A 212 -10.02 8.61 -5.95
CA ALA A 212 -9.90 9.64 -6.95
C ALA A 212 -10.15 9.02 -8.34
N PRO A 213 -11.01 9.63 -9.17
CA PRO A 213 -11.25 9.15 -10.51
C PRO A 213 -10.06 9.43 -11.42
N ASP A 214 -9.72 8.47 -12.27
CA ASP A 214 -8.69 8.63 -13.28
C ASP A 214 -9.02 9.79 -14.24
N GLN A 215 -8.01 10.63 -14.50
CA GLN A 215 -8.01 11.71 -15.51
C GLN A 215 -9.08 12.80 -15.35
N THR A 216 -10.00 12.68 -14.38
CA THR A 216 -11.12 13.59 -14.20
C THR A 216 -10.83 14.53 -13.03
N PRO A 217 -10.87 15.87 -13.22
CA PRO A 217 -10.65 16.80 -12.13
C PRO A 217 -11.69 16.64 -11.01
N VAL A 218 -11.23 16.63 -9.77
CA VAL A 218 -12.10 16.56 -8.58
C VAL A 218 -12.21 17.92 -7.91
N ALA A 219 -13.44 18.30 -7.57
CA ALA A 219 -13.69 19.52 -6.82
C ALA A 219 -13.24 19.38 -5.36
N VAL A 220 -12.30 20.20 -4.94
CA VAL A 220 -11.74 20.18 -3.57
C VAL A 220 -11.56 21.60 -3.03
N CYS A 221 -11.46 21.70 -1.71
CA CYS A 221 -11.18 22.93 -0.99
C CYS A 221 -9.73 22.97 -0.53
N VAL A 222 -9.17 24.15 -0.39
CA VAL A 222 -7.84 24.30 0.20
C VAL A 222 -7.91 23.89 1.68
N GLY A 223 -6.91 23.14 2.16
CA GLY A 223 -6.92 22.51 3.48
C GLY A 223 -7.57 21.11 3.52
N ASP A 224 -8.25 20.70 2.45
CA ASP A 224 -8.71 19.32 2.31
C ASP A 224 -7.52 18.36 2.36
N THR A 225 -7.78 17.14 2.86
CA THR A 225 -6.76 16.11 3.01
C THR A 225 -6.95 15.04 1.95
N LEU A 226 -5.96 14.88 1.07
CA LEU A 226 -5.81 13.72 0.19
C LEU A 226 -5.03 12.65 0.94
N LYS A 227 -5.45 11.39 0.82
CA LYS A 227 -4.78 10.24 1.46
C LYS A 227 -4.50 9.18 0.41
N VAL A 228 -3.81 8.13 0.81
CA VAL A 228 -3.75 6.88 0.04
C VAL A 228 -4.54 5.79 0.76
N ASP A 229 -4.96 4.79 0.01
CA ASP A 229 -5.80 3.67 0.43
C ASP A 229 -5.17 2.82 1.55
N GLN A 230 -3.84 2.77 1.59
CA GLN A 230 -3.09 2.05 2.60
C GLN A 230 -1.72 2.69 2.92
N VAL A 231 -0.99 2.10 3.86
CA VAL A 231 0.35 2.58 4.25
C VAL A 231 1.41 1.89 3.42
N TYR A 232 2.26 2.70 2.77
CA TYR A 232 3.41 2.26 1.99
C TYR A 232 4.72 2.55 2.75
N PRO A 233 5.82 1.85 2.45
CA PRO A 233 7.10 2.05 3.15
C PRO A 233 7.84 3.33 2.71
N HIS A 234 7.81 3.67 1.41
CA HIS A 234 8.54 4.80 0.85
C HIS A 234 7.61 5.68 0.04
N TYR A 235 7.09 6.77 0.59
CA TYR A 235 6.13 7.62 -0.10
C TYR A 235 6.47 9.11 -0.06
N HIS A 236 6.11 9.81 -1.14
CA HIS A 236 6.31 11.24 -1.32
C HIS A 236 5.10 11.86 -2.01
N TRP A 237 4.59 12.93 -1.40
CA TRP A 237 3.59 13.79 -2.04
C TRP A 237 4.23 15.02 -2.65
N ASN A 238 4.05 15.23 -3.96
CA ASN A 238 4.57 16.37 -4.72
C ASN A 238 6.08 16.67 -4.49
N GLY A 239 6.86 15.67 -4.03
CA GLY A 239 8.26 15.83 -3.63
C GLY A 239 8.50 16.60 -2.31
N LEU A 240 7.46 16.82 -1.50
CA LEU A 240 7.49 17.71 -0.33
C LEU A 240 7.25 17.01 1.02
N SER A 241 6.25 16.13 1.09
CA SER A 241 5.83 15.51 2.37
C SER A 241 6.14 14.02 2.41
N GLN A 242 6.60 13.55 3.57
CA GLN A 242 6.71 12.13 3.95
C GLN A 242 5.56 11.73 4.92
N GLU A 243 4.42 12.42 4.84
CA GLU A 243 3.21 12.06 5.60
C GLU A 243 2.22 11.23 4.76
N TYR A 244 1.46 10.35 5.43
CA TYR A 244 0.47 9.46 4.79
C TYR A 244 -0.68 10.23 4.08
N PHE A 245 -0.66 11.56 4.18
CA PHE A 245 -1.63 12.46 3.61
C PHE A 245 -0.95 13.70 3.01
N GLN A 246 -1.71 14.41 2.18
CA GLN A 246 -1.34 15.70 1.64
C GLN A 246 -2.47 16.70 1.82
N LEU A 247 -2.10 17.90 2.26
CA LEU A 247 -3.01 19.04 2.32
C LEU A 247 -3.10 19.68 0.94
N VAL A 248 -4.31 19.91 0.46
CA VAL A 248 -4.55 20.72 -0.73
C VAL A 248 -4.14 22.17 -0.42
N ARG A 249 -3.25 22.73 -1.24
CA ARG A 249 -2.72 24.09 -1.19
C ARG A 249 -3.00 24.84 -2.49
N ASN A 250 -3.17 26.15 -2.38
CA ASN A 250 -3.42 27.04 -3.53
C ASN A 250 -2.16 27.27 -4.39
N ASP A 251 -0.96 26.99 -3.86
CA ASP A 251 0.32 27.25 -4.54
C ASP A 251 0.93 26.02 -5.25
N LEU A 252 0.33 24.84 -5.09
CA LEU A 252 0.92 23.56 -5.50
C LEU A 252 0.41 23.00 -6.85
N ALA A 253 -0.23 23.83 -7.66
CA ALA A 253 -0.82 23.50 -8.96
C ALA A 253 -2.13 22.68 -8.89
N ASP A 254 -2.84 22.64 -10.02
CA ASP A 254 -4.10 21.92 -10.23
C ASP A 254 -3.96 20.38 -10.22
N GLN A 255 -2.80 19.88 -9.78
CA GLN A 255 -2.43 18.47 -9.84
C GLN A 255 -1.61 18.07 -8.62
N TYR A 256 -2.01 16.97 -8.00
CA TYR A 256 -1.28 16.30 -6.93
C TYR A 256 -0.83 14.94 -7.44
N TYR A 257 0.44 14.62 -7.24
CA TYR A 257 0.96 13.29 -7.53
C TYR A 257 1.51 12.66 -6.26
N PHE A 258 1.15 11.41 -6.08
CA PHE A 258 1.69 10.52 -5.07
C PHE A 258 2.77 9.68 -5.75
N LYS A 259 3.94 9.58 -5.14
CA LYS A 259 5.03 8.74 -5.62
C LYS A 259 5.45 7.79 -4.51
N ILE A 260 5.46 6.50 -4.80
CA ILE A 260 6.21 5.51 -4.02
C ILE A 260 7.42 5.07 -4.84
N SER A 261 8.59 5.02 -4.21
CA SER A 261 9.79 4.54 -4.90
C SER A 261 10.81 3.97 -3.95
N ASP A 262 11.45 2.89 -4.39
CA ASP A 262 12.70 2.38 -3.85
C ASP A 262 13.81 2.46 -4.93
N GLU A 263 14.91 1.73 -4.76
CA GLU A 263 16.01 1.70 -5.75
C GLU A 263 15.62 1.01 -7.07
N ASN A 264 14.59 0.17 -7.06
CA ASN A 264 14.23 -0.73 -8.16
C ASN A 264 12.92 -0.33 -8.86
N CYS A 265 11.96 0.23 -8.13
CA CYS A 265 10.62 0.52 -8.62
C CYS A 265 10.14 1.90 -8.24
N ILE A 266 9.32 2.44 -9.12
CA ILE A 266 8.66 3.73 -8.96
C ILE A 266 7.21 3.55 -9.41
N TYR A 267 6.27 3.82 -8.50
CA TYR A 267 4.87 3.97 -8.84
C TYR A 267 4.44 5.39 -8.55
N THR A 268 3.58 5.90 -9.43
CA THR A 268 2.99 7.22 -9.27
C THR A 268 1.51 7.15 -9.54
N ASP A 269 0.73 7.72 -8.64
CA ASP A 269 -0.67 8.06 -8.90
C ASP A 269 -0.81 9.57 -8.98
N THR A 270 -1.79 10.07 -9.72
CA THR A 270 -1.98 11.50 -9.94
C THR A 270 -3.46 11.83 -9.95
N VAL A 271 -3.82 12.84 -9.16
CA VAL A 271 -5.16 13.42 -9.16
C VAL A 271 -5.10 14.86 -9.64
N ASN A 272 -5.95 15.17 -10.61
CA ASN A 272 -6.20 16.56 -11.00
C ASN A 272 -7.26 17.13 -10.06
N VAL A 273 -7.01 18.31 -9.51
CA VAL A 273 -7.93 18.97 -8.61
C VAL A 273 -8.47 20.25 -9.24
N GLN A 274 -9.75 20.52 -9.02
CA GLN A 274 -10.38 21.79 -9.31
C GLN A 274 -10.67 22.48 -7.99
N LEU A 275 -9.94 23.57 -7.71
CA LEU A 275 -10.19 24.36 -6.52
C LEU A 275 -11.58 25.01 -6.61
N LEU A 276 -12.41 24.76 -5.61
CA LEU A 276 -13.72 25.40 -5.47
C LEU A 276 -13.56 26.85 -5.00
N ASP A 277 -14.53 27.70 -5.37
CA ASP A 277 -14.66 29.05 -4.80
C ASP A 277 -14.83 28.93 -3.28
N GLU A 278 -14.14 29.80 -2.52
CA GLU A 278 -14.18 29.84 -1.06
C GLU A 278 -15.59 29.93 -0.48
N LYS A 279 -16.59 30.45 -1.22
CA LYS A 279 -18.00 30.48 -0.79
C LYS A 279 -18.70 29.13 -0.87
N LEU A 280 -18.19 28.25 -1.73
CA LEU A 280 -18.67 26.88 -1.92
C LEU A 280 -17.97 25.92 -0.95
N CYS A 281 -16.75 26.29 -0.51
CA CYS A 281 -16.07 25.67 0.60
C CYS A 281 -16.65 26.20 1.91
N GLU A 282 -17.30 25.36 2.72
CA GLU A 282 -17.51 25.78 4.11
C GLU A 282 -16.13 25.90 4.76
N GLY A 283 -15.69 27.14 5.03
CA GLY A 283 -14.41 27.47 5.64
C GLY A 283 -14.17 26.64 6.90
N ALA A 284 -13.48 25.52 6.71
CA ALA A 284 -13.33 24.53 7.74
C ALA A 284 -12.16 25.00 8.60
N TYR A 285 -12.47 25.82 9.59
CA TYR A 285 -11.61 25.95 10.75
C TYR A 285 -11.60 24.58 11.45
N VAL A 286 -10.74 23.67 10.98
CA VAL A 286 -10.66 22.29 11.47
C VAL A 286 -9.76 22.27 12.69
N PHE A 287 -10.14 21.49 13.70
CA PHE A 287 -9.30 21.23 14.86
C PHE A 287 -9.05 19.73 14.97
N PRO A 288 -7.87 19.30 15.45
CA PRO A 288 -7.60 17.91 15.76
C PRO A 288 -8.62 17.34 16.74
N ASN A 289 -9.04 16.09 16.55
CA ASN A 289 -9.89 15.37 17.49
C ASN A 289 -9.07 14.51 18.48
N ILE A 290 -7.81 14.21 18.15
CA ILE A 290 -6.85 13.46 18.98
C ILE A 290 -5.49 14.16 18.88
N VAL A 291 -4.78 14.24 20.00
CA VAL A 291 -3.42 14.79 20.08
C VAL A 291 -2.55 13.93 21.00
N VAL A 292 -1.28 13.74 20.61
CA VAL A 292 -0.32 12.84 21.27
C VAL A 292 1.02 13.59 21.39
N PRO A 293 1.41 14.12 22.56
CA PRO A 293 2.67 14.86 22.73
C PRO A 293 3.86 13.91 22.90
N ASN A 294 4.19 13.13 21.86
CA ASN A 294 5.31 12.18 21.85
C ASN A 294 6.54 12.70 21.08
N SER A 295 6.47 13.91 20.49
CA SER A 295 7.53 14.56 19.72
C SER A 295 7.92 13.81 18.44
N ASP A 296 6.99 13.08 17.82
CA ASP A 296 7.19 12.44 16.50
C ASP A 296 6.82 13.37 15.33
N GLY A 297 6.28 14.57 15.61
CA GLY A 297 5.83 15.55 14.62
C GLY A 297 4.36 15.39 14.22
N ILE A 298 3.68 14.31 14.63
CA ILE A 298 2.33 13.95 14.24
C ILE A 298 1.38 14.19 15.42
N ASN A 299 0.41 15.10 15.25
CA ASN A 299 -0.59 15.40 16.28
C ASN A 299 -0.01 15.84 17.65
N ASP A 300 1.21 16.38 17.68
CA ASP A 300 1.91 16.81 18.91
C ASP A 300 1.34 18.06 19.58
N VAL A 301 0.55 18.84 18.83
CA VAL A 301 0.02 20.13 19.28
C VAL A 301 -1.46 20.23 18.92
N PHE A 302 -2.20 20.96 19.75
CA PHE A 302 -3.56 21.35 19.41
C PHE A 302 -3.52 22.73 18.76
N GLN A 303 -3.78 22.78 17.46
CA GLN A 303 -3.82 24.02 16.68
C GLN A 303 -5.00 24.00 15.73
N LEU A 304 -5.42 25.18 15.32
CA LEU A 304 -6.30 25.33 14.16
C LEU A 304 -5.58 24.77 12.93
N MET A 305 -6.27 24.03 12.07
CA MET A 305 -5.79 23.58 10.77
C MET A 305 -6.57 24.35 9.72
N ILE A 306 -5.85 25.10 8.89
CA ILE A 306 -6.39 26.02 7.90
C ILE A 306 -5.75 25.77 6.53
N GLY A 307 -6.50 26.09 5.49
CA GLY A 307 -5.95 26.19 4.15
C GLY A 307 -4.99 27.38 3.99
N GLN A 308 -4.18 27.33 2.93
CA GLN A 308 -3.13 28.30 2.65
C GLN A 308 -3.63 29.73 2.36
N GLU A 309 -4.86 29.85 1.86
CA GLU A 309 -5.62 31.08 1.63
C GLU A 309 -5.88 31.87 2.92
N LEU A 310 -6.01 31.19 4.06
CA LEU A 310 -6.18 31.85 5.36
C LEU A 310 -4.83 32.31 5.94
N LEU A 311 -3.66 31.88 5.40
CA LEU A 311 -2.35 32.34 5.90
C LEU A 311 -2.20 33.87 5.82
N ASN A 312 -2.79 34.48 4.80
CA ASN A 312 -2.76 35.94 4.59
C ASN A 312 -3.98 36.66 5.18
N GLN A 313 -4.89 35.95 5.86
CA GLN A 313 -6.02 36.56 6.54
C GLN A 313 -5.55 37.44 7.70
N ASP A 314 -6.23 38.56 7.95
CA ASP A 314 -6.06 39.26 9.22
C ASP A 314 -6.68 38.43 10.35
N TRP A 315 -5.82 37.82 11.15
CA TRP A 315 -6.21 36.98 12.28
C TRP A 315 -6.64 37.75 13.53
N LYS A 316 -6.69 39.08 13.44
CA LYS A 316 -7.09 39.93 14.56
C LYS A 316 -8.47 39.55 15.10
N GLY A 317 -8.52 39.38 16.42
CA GLY A 317 -9.74 39.03 17.14
C GLY A 317 -9.99 37.52 17.26
N SER A 318 -9.18 36.67 16.60
CA SER A 318 -9.23 35.23 16.84
C SER A 318 -8.87 34.87 18.28
N LYS A 319 -9.57 33.89 18.87
CA LYS A 319 -9.35 33.49 20.27
C LYS A 319 -9.58 32.00 20.46
N LEU A 320 -8.55 31.29 20.92
CA LEU A 320 -8.64 29.90 21.33
C LEU A 320 -8.71 29.79 22.85
N ARG A 321 -9.61 28.95 23.36
CA ARG A 321 -9.67 28.56 24.77
C ARG A 321 -9.85 27.07 24.89
N ILE A 322 -9.20 26.47 25.87
CA ILE A 322 -9.24 25.03 26.12
C ILE A 322 -9.56 24.80 27.59
N PHE A 323 -10.47 23.86 27.80
CA PHE A 323 -11.00 23.47 29.09
C PHE A 323 -10.74 21.99 29.31
N ASN A 324 -10.36 21.61 30.52
CA ASN A 324 -10.28 20.21 30.89
C ASN A 324 -11.68 19.60 31.11
N ARG A 325 -11.73 18.29 31.39
CA ARG A 325 -12.98 17.54 31.64
C ARG A 325 -13.89 18.11 32.75
N TRP A 326 -13.35 18.96 33.63
CA TRP A 326 -14.09 19.59 34.73
C TRP A 326 -14.54 21.01 34.40
N GLY A 327 -14.32 21.48 33.16
CA GLY A 327 -14.67 22.84 32.72
C GLY A 327 -13.70 23.92 33.19
N LEU A 328 -12.55 23.54 33.78
CA LEU A 328 -11.52 24.50 34.15
C LEU A 328 -10.72 24.90 32.90
N ASN A 329 -10.60 26.20 32.65
CA ASN A 329 -9.76 26.72 31.58
C ASN A 329 -8.28 26.44 31.88
N VAL A 330 -7.64 25.69 30.97
CA VAL A 330 -6.22 25.29 31.07
C VAL A 330 -5.34 26.02 30.06
N PHE A 331 -5.94 26.67 29.06
CA PHE A 331 -5.23 27.47 28.06
C PHE A 331 -6.16 28.51 27.45
N GLY A 332 -5.62 29.72 27.27
CA GLY A 332 -6.24 30.77 26.48
C GLY A 332 -5.19 31.49 25.65
N SER A 333 -5.50 31.72 24.38
CA SER A 333 -4.64 32.52 23.51
C SER A 333 -4.53 33.96 24.01
N LYS A 334 -3.37 34.58 23.78
CA LYS A 334 -3.14 35.99 24.08
C LYS A 334 -3.87 36.86 23.06
N VAL A 335 -4.01 38.14 23.39
CA VAL A 335 -4.75 39.12 22.56
C VAL A 335 -4.11 39.33 21.19
N ASP A 336 -2.78 39.17 21.09
CA ASP A 336 -2.00 39.39 19.87
C ASP A 336 -1.54 38.08 19.21
N ASP A 337 -2.04 36.92 19.66
CA ASP A 337 -1.72 35.64 19.03
C ASP A 337 -2.54 35.52 17.74
N SER A 338 -1.90 35.82 16.60
CA SER A 338 -2.49 35.66 15.28
C SER A 338 -2.76 34.20 14.91
N TYR A 339 -2.06 33.25 15.53
CA TYR A 339 -2.26 31.82 15.28
C TYR A 339 -2.02 31.01 16.55
N PRO A 340 -3.06 30.77 17.36
CA PRO A 340 -2.88 30.17 18.68
C PRO A 340 -2.62 28.67 18.58
N ILE A 341 -1.42 28.28 19.01
CA ILE A 341 -0.98 26.89 19.12
C ILE A 341 -0.93 26.52 20.61
N TRP A 342 -1.51 25.38 20.97
CA TRP A 342 -1.37 24.83 22.31
C TRP A 342 -0.51 23.57 22.33
N HIS A 343 0.66 23.69 22.93
CA HIS A 343 1.63 22.60 23.11
C HIS A 343 1.28 21.62 24.25
N LEU A 344 -0.01 21.45 24.54
CA LEU A 344 -0.51 20.47 25.53
C LEU A 344 0.11 20.63 26.93
N ARG A 345 0.46 21.86 27.30
CA ARG A 345 1.09 22.18 28.58
C ARG A 345 0.25 23.16 29.40
N LEU A 346 0.29 22.97 30.71
CA LEU A 346 -0.21 23.93 31.69
C LEU A 346 0.74 25.14 31.77
N GLU A 347 0.30 26.21 32.41
CA GLU A 347 1.09 27.43 32.62
C GLU A 347 2.41 27.18 33.37
N ASN A 348 2.47 26.13 34.19
CA ASN A 348 3.69 25.71 34.88
C ASN A 348 4.64 24.85 34.01
N GLY A 349 4.37 24.69 32.72
CA GLY A 349 5.18 23.93 31.76
C GLY A 349 4.98 22.42 31.77
N ARG A 350 4.21 21.86 32.72
CA ARG A 350 3.90 20.42 32.76
C ARG A 350 2.92 20.05 31.65
N LEU A 351 3.13 18.87 31.06
CA LEU A 351 2.14 18.28 30.16
C LEU A 351 0.81 18.10 30.90
N VAL A 352 -0.29 18.32 30.18
CA VAL A 352 -1.62 18.03 30.69
C VAL A 352 -1.82 16.53 30.87
N SER A 353 -2.75 16.13 31.72
CA SER A 353 -3.08 14.72 31.89
C SER A 353 -3.82 14.18 30.67
N PRO A 354 -3.68 12.88 30.34
CA PRO A 354 -4.49 12.26 29.29
C PRO A 354 -5.99 12.32 29.64
N GLY A 355 -6.82 12.43 28.61
CA GLY A 355 -8.28 12.49 28.73
C GLY A 355 -8.94 13.45 27.72
N THR A 356 -10.24 13.66 27.91
CA THR A 356 -11.04 14.53 27.04
C THR A 356 -10.98 15.99 27.47
N TYR A 357 -10.82 16.86 26.49
CA TYR A 357 -10.78 18.30 26.62
C TYR A 357 -11.86 18.92 25.73
N TYR A 358 -12.28 20.13 26.08
CA TYR A 358 -13.25 20.92 25.32
C TYR A 358 -12.57 22.20 24.87
N TYR A 359 -12.75 22.59 23.61
CA TYR A 359 -12.23 23.84 23.09
C TYR A 359 -13.35 24.77 22.62
N THR A 360 -13.07 26.07 22.66
CA THR A 360 -13.85 27.09 21.95
C THR A 360 -12.91 27.97 21.15
N TYR A 361 -13.27 28.26 19.92
CA TYR A 361 -12.54 29.15 19.03
C TYR A 361 -13.45 30.24 18.50
N ILE A 362 -12.96 31.47 18.45
CA ILE A 362 -13.62 32.61 17.81
C ILE A 362 -12.88 32.89 16.51
N THR A 363 -13.59 32.90 15.38
CA THR A 363 -13.00 33.20 14.07
C THR A 363 -12.61 34.68 13.97
N PRO A 364 -11.54 35.01 13.22
CA PRO A 364 -11.16 36.39 12.95
C PRO A 364 -12.16 37.12 12.03
N GLY A 365 -12.00 38.46 11.94
CA GLY A 365 -12.79 39.34 11.04
C GLY A 365 -14.03 39.99 11.67
N ASP A 366 -14.76 40.77 10.86
CA ASP A 366 -15.88 41.62 11.31
C ASP A 366 -17.16 40.84 11.71
N ASN A 367 -17.27 39.58 11.28
CA ASN A 367 -18.39 38.69 11.58
C ASN A 367 -17.92 37.41 12.29
N PRO A 368 -17.46 37.52 13.57
CA PRO A 368 -16.86 36.40 14.28
C PRO A 368 -17.89 35.29 14.55
N ARG A 369 -17.51 34.05 14.23
CA ARG A 369 -18.27 32.83 14.55
C ARG A 369 -17.61 32.12 15.73
N ARG A 370 -18.41 31.42 16.53
CA ARG A 370 -17.89 30.55 17.60
C ARG A 370 -17.93 29.10 17.16
N ILE A 371 -16.76 28.48 17.19
CA ILE A 371 -16.53 27.07 16.91
C ILE A 371 -16.17 26.39 18.23
N HIS A 372 -16.59 25.15 18.41
CA HIS A 372 -16.32 24.40 19.64
C HIS A 372 -16.44 22.91 19.41
N GLY A 373 -15.78 22.13 20.26
CA GLY A 373 -15.79 20.69 20.16
C GLY A 373 -15.00 20.02 21.28
N PHE A 374 -14.97 18.69 21.23
CA PHE A 374 -14.18 17.87 22.13
C PHE A 374 -13.00 17.25 21.38
N PHE A 375 -11.88 17.10 22.08
CA PHE A 375 -10.73 16.35 21.59
C PHE A 375 -10.11 15.53 22.73
N THR A 376 -9.29 14.55 22.37
CA THR A 376 -8.67 13.63 23.32
C THR A 376 -7.15 13.82 23.34
N VAL A 377 -6.58 13.95 24.52
CA VAL A 377 -5.13 13.88 24.73
C VAL A 377 -4.77 12.46 25.15
N LEU A 378 -3.84 11.83 24.44
CA LEU A 378 -3.25 10.54 24.78
C LEU A 378 -1.76 10.73 25.06
N HIS A 379 -1.18 9.92 25.94
CA HIS A 379 0.27 9.81 26.08
C HIS A 379 0.65 8.41 25.59
N GLY A 380 1.69 8.31 24.76
CA GLY A 380 2.28 7.01 24.43
C GLY A 380 2.80 6.35 25.70
N GLU A 381 2.59 5.04 25.83
CA GLU A 381 3.25 4.21 26.84
C GLU A 381 4.69 3.92 26.46
#